data_AF-A0A1C5EQY9-F1
#
_entry.id   AF-A0A1C5EQY9-F1
#
_cell.length_a   1.000
_cell.length_b   1.000
_cell.length_c   1.000
_cell.angle_alpha   90.00
_cell.angle_beta   90.00
_cell.angle_gamma   90.00
#
_symmetry.space_group_name_H-M   'P 1'
#
loop_
_entity.id
_entity.type
_entity.pdbx_description
1 polymer ?
#
loop_
_entity_poly.entity_id
_entity_poly.type
_entity_poly.pdbx_seq_one_letter_code
_entity_poly.pdbx_strand_id
1 'polypeptide(L)'
;MTLTVHTFIYDEDCQSHLLDDPEDGSNMAGTEVCRTTLWGSKTARALGARFFPELATGNLHVEPEDIDDFLEECELLHRNAAALAGDGGDRRDYVAARLANITAAALRARAVGGGVLVW
;
A
#
# COMPACT_ATOMS: atom_id res chain seq x y z
N MET A 1 16.39 5.41 0.03
CA MET A 1 15.27 5.37 0.99
C MET A 1 14.28 4.32 0.52
N THR A 2 13.56 3.71 1.45
CA THR A 2 12.58 2.64 1.21
C THR A 2 11.20 3.14 1.58
N LEU A 3 10.19 2.64 0.88
CA LEU A 3 8.81 2.85 1.28
C LEU A 3 8.42 1.80 2.31
N THR A 4 7.80 2.23 3.40
CA THR A 4 7.21 1.35 4.39
C THR A 4 5.71 1.61 4.53
N VAL A 5 4.99 0.58 4.96
CA VAL A 5 3.56 0.63 5.26
C VAL A 5 3.37 0.39 6.75
N HIS A 6 2.55 1.21 7.38
CA HIS A 6 2.14 1.05 8.77
C HIS A 6 0.62 1.12 8.90
N THR A 7 0.10 0.40 9.89
CA THR A 7 -1.26 0.58 10.37
C THR A 7 -1.26 1.69 11.42
N PHE A 8 -2.24 2.58 11.39
CA PHE A 8 -2.45 3.56 12.45
C PHE A 8 -3.85 3.46 13.03
N ILE A 9 -4.05 3.96 14.25
CA ILE A 9 -5.36 4.10 14.89
C ILE A 9 -5.53 5.55 15.38
N TYR A 10 -6.78 5.96 15.59
CA TYR A 10 -7.09 7.19 16.31
C TYR A 10 -7.33 6.88 17.79
N ASP A 11 -6.79 7.72 18.67
CA ASP A 11 -7.15 7.70 20.08
C ASP A 11 -8.44 8.50 20.36
N GLU A 12 -8.82 8.60 21.64
CA GLU A 12 -10.01 9.34 22.09
C GLU A 12 -9.93 10.85 21.78
N ASP A 13 -8.73 11.38 21.55
CA ASP A 13 -8.46 12.79 21.21
C ASP A 13 -8.31 13.02 19.69
N CYS A 14 -8.70 12.03 18.87
CA CYS A 14 -8.54 12.01 17.41
C CYS A 14 -7.08 12.18 16.95
N GLN A 15 -6.10 11.79 17.77
CA GLN A 15 -4.69 11.77 17.38
C GLN A 15 -4.34 10.41 16.77
N SER A 16 -3.60 10.44 15.65
CA SER A 16 -3.16 9.23 14.97
C SER A 16 -1.92 8.63 15.65
N HIS A 17 -1.97 7.34 15.96
CA HIS A 17 -0.84 6.56 16.49
C HIS A 17 -0.51 5.40 15.57
N LEU A 18 0.78 5.26 15.21
CA LEU A 18 1.25 4.10 14.46
C LEU A 18 1.29 2.88 15.36
N LEU A 19 0.78 1.76 14.88
CA LEU A 19 0.95 0.48 15.54
C LEU A 19 2.32 -0.10 15.23
N ASP A 20 2.83 -0.91 16.17
CA ASP A 20 4.09 -1.62 15.98
C ASP A 20 4.07 -2.48 14.72
N ASP A 21 5.19 -2.46 13.99
CA ASP A 21 5.42 -3.27 12.82
C ASP A 21 5.26 -4.77 13.12
N PRO A 22 4.87 -5.58 12.13
CA PRO A 22 4.87 -7.02 12.30
C PRO A 22 6.30 -7.53 12.58
N GLU A 23 6.43 -8.47 13.52
CA GLU A 23 7.73 -8.98 14.01
C GLU A 23 8.62 -9.59 12.91
N ASP A 24 8.01 -10.00 11.80
CA ASP A 24 8.69 -10.59 10.63
C ASP A 24 9.29 -9.54 9.67
N GLY A 25 9.09 -8.25 9.93
CA GLY A 25 9.58 -7.16 9.07
C GLY A 25 8.81 -7.01 7.75
N SER A 26 7.61 -7.57 7.64
CA SER A 26 6.76 -7.50 6.45
C SER A 26 6.06 -6.14 6.27
N ASN A 27 6.81 -5.04 6.42
CA ASN A 27 6.31 -3.66 6.30
C ASN A 27 6.83 -2.91 5.08
N MET A 28 7.68 -3.52 4.25
CA MET A 28 8.27 -2.82 3.11
C MET A 28 7.31 -2.77 1.92
N ALA A 29 7.01 -1.55 1.45
CA ALA A 29 6.16 -1.23 0.30
C ALA A 29 6.97 -0.94 -0.98
N GLY A 30 8.30 -0.89 -0.90
CA GLY A 30 9.17 -0.78 -2.07
C GLY A 30 10.41 0.06 -1.81
N THR A 31 11.10 0.44 -2.89
CA THR A 31 12.14 1.48 -2.83
C THR A 31 11.54 2.84 -3.18
N GLU A 32 12.24 3.93 -2.87
CA GLU A 32 11.74 5.28 -3.17
C GLU A 32 11.35 5.48 -4.65
N VAL A 33 12.09 4.87 -5.59
CA VAL A 33 11.76 4.97 -7.02
C VAL A 33 10.43 4.29 -7.38
N CYS A 34 9.94 3.35 -6.57
CA CYS A 34 8.65 2.69 -6.77
C CYS A 34 7.49 3.67 -6.63
N ARG A 35 7.65 4.79 -5.91
CA ARG A 35 6.64 5.86 -5.80
C ARG A 35 6.12 6.29 -7.16
N THR A 36 7.02 6.54 -8.12
CA THR A 36 6.66 7.06 -9.44
C THR A 36 6.67 5.98 -10.52
N THR A 37 7.57 4.99 -10.42
CA THR A 37 7.75 3.97 -11.46
C THR A 37 6.84 2.76 -11.32
N LEU A 38 6.22 2.56 -10.15
CA LEU A 38 5.34 1.42 -9.89
C LEU A 38 3.95 1.91 -9.45
N TRP A 39 3.85 2.43 -8.22
CA TRP A 39 2.58 2.81 -7.60
C TRP A 39 1.95 4.03 -8.28
N GLY A 40 2.77 5.05 -8.53
CA GLY A 40 2.45 6.28 -9.26
C GLY A 40 2.36 6.15 -10.77
N SER A 41 2.55 4.95 -11.31
CA SER A 41 2.70 4.75 -12.74
C SER A 41 1.40 5.02 -13.50
N LYS A 42 1.51 5.35 -14.79
CA LYS A 42 0.35 5.43 -15.69
C LYS A 42 -0.40 4.10 -15.77
N THR A 43 0.32 2.98 -15.63
CA THR A 43 -0.26 1.63 -15.61
C THR A 43 -1.16 1.44 -14.40
N ALA A 44 -0.72 1.80 -13.20
CA ALA A 44 -1.55 1.72 -11.99
C ALA A 44 -2.87 2.50 -12.17
N ARG A 45 -2.78 3.73 -12.68
CA ARG A 45 -3.97 4.56 -13.00
C ARG A 45 -4.86 3.93 -14.06
N ALA A 46 -4.28 3.39 -15.13
CA ALA A 46 -5.02 2.76 -16.22
C ALA A 46 -5.73 1.46 -15.78
N LEU A 47 -5.22 0.78 -14.76
CA LEU A 47 -5.87 -0.37 -14.14
C LEU A 47 -7.04 0.03 -13.24
N GLY A 48 -7.21 1.32 -12.94
CA GLY A 48 -8.29 1.85 -12.11
C GLY A 48 -7.89 2.19 -10.67
N ALA A 49 -6.60 2.13 -10.32
CA ALA A 49 -6.14 2.52 -8.99
C ALA A 49 -6.35 4.02 -8.76
N ARG A 50 -6.92 4.36 -7.60
CA ARG A 50 -7.15 5.70 -7.07
C ARG A 50 -6.19 6.06 -5.94
N PHE A 51 -5.86 5.14 -5.05
CA PHE A 51 -5.02 5.40 -3.87
C PHE A 51 -3.53 5.32 -4.18
N PHE A 52 -3.06 4.18 -4.71
CA PHE A 52 -1.64 3.96 -5.01
C PHE A 52 -0.99 5.07 -5.85
N PRO A 53 -1.69 5.67 -6.84
CA PRO A 53 -1.09 6.74 -7.64
C PRO A 53 -0.73 8.03 -6.90
N GLU A 54 -1.27 8.25 -5.70
CA GLU A 54 -0.93 9.39 -4.84
C GLU A 54 0.52 9.33 -4.33
N LEU A 55 1.08 8.12 -4.22
CA LEU A 55 2.47 7.90 -3.82
C LEU A 55 3.48 8.61 -4.73
N ALA A 56 3.09 8.93 -5.96
CA ALA A 56 3.89 9.71 -6.91
C ALA A 56 4.22 11.12 -6.41
N THR A 57 3.36 11.69 -5.56
CA THR A 57 3.41 13.10 -5.15
C THR A 57 3.57 13.29 -3.64
N GLY A 58 3.33 12.25 -2.83
CA GLY A 58 3.45 12.34 -1.39
C GLY A 58 3.21 11.01 -0.70
N ASN A 59 3.07 11.02 0.62
CA ASN A 59 2.69 9.82 1.38
C ASN A 59 1.22 9.49 1.11
N LEU A 60 0.89 8.21 1.10
CA LEU A 60 -0.48 7.74 0.97
C LEU A 60 -1.05 7.54 2.37
N HIS A 61 -2.16 8.22 2.66
CA HIS A 61 -2.94 8.05 3.88
C HIS A 61 -4.31 7.49 3.50
N VAL A 62 -4.62 6.30 3.98
CA VAL A 62 -5.93 5.66 3.80
C VAL A 62 -6.63 5.69 5.14
N GLU A 63 -7.73 6.44 5.20
CA GLU A 63 -8.54 6.57 6.41
C GLU A 63 -9.32 5.28 6.72
N PRO A 64 -9.72 5.04 7.99
CA PRO A 64 -10.46 3.84 8.38
C PRO A 64 -11.71 3.56 7.53
N GLU A 65 -12.43 4.61 7.11
CA GLU A 65 -13.61 4.51 6.25
C GLU A 65 -13.31 4.05 4.81
N ASP A 66 -12.09 4.26 4.33
CA ASP A 66 -11.65 3.95 2.97
C ASP A 66 -10.93 2.60 2.87
N ILE A 67 -10.73 1.90 4.00
CA ILE A 67 -9.93 0.66 4.03
C ILE A 67 -10.52 -0.45 3.19
N ASP A 68 -11.85 -0.62 3.17
CA ASP A 68 -12.46 -1.67 2.35
C ASP A 68 -12.27 -1.38 0.85
N ASP A 69 -12.46 -0.13 0.41
CA ASP A 69 -12.18 0.29 -0.97
C ASP A 69 -10.68 0.11 -1.32
N PHE A 70 -9.79 0.40 -0.37
CA PHE A 70 -8.36 0.21 -0.55
C PHE A 70 -7.97 -1.27 -0.66
N LEU A 71 -8.62 -2.16 0.10
CA LEU A 71 -8.44 -3.61 -0.02
C LEU A 71 -8.90 -4.13 -1.39
N GLU A 72 -10.02 -3.62 -1.92
CA GLU A 72 -10.47 -3.92 -3.28
C GLU A 72 -9.45 -3.47 -4.33
N GLU A 73 -8.85 -2.29 -4.16
CA GLU A 73 -7.77 -1.80 -5.02
C GLU A 73 -6.51 -2.67 -4.91
N CYS A 74 -6.13 -3.10 -3.71
CA CYS A 74 -5.01 -4.03 -3.51
C CYS A 74 -5.25 -5.34 -4.27
N GLU A 75 -6.46 -5.90 -4.20
CA GLU A 75 -6.83 -7.11 -4.94
C GLU A 75 -6.79 -6.88 -6.46
N LEU A 76 -7.32 -5.75 -6.93
CA LEU A 76 -7.28 -5.33 -8.33
C LEU A 76 -5.85 -5.30 -8.87
N LEU A 77 -4.94 -4.65 -8.15
CA LEU A 77 -3.52 -4.57 -8.54
C LEU A 77 -2.83 -5.92 -8.42
N HIS A 78 -3.17 -6.75 -7.43
CA HIS A 78 -2.62 -8.09 -7.28
C HIS A 78 -2.97 -8.97 -8.49
N ARG A 79 -4.24 -8.97 -8.92
CA ARG A 79 -4.70 -9.70 -10.11
C ARG A 79 -4.00 -9.23 -11.39
N ASN A 80 -3.60 -7.96 -11.42
CA ASN A 80 -2.93 -7.32 -12.56
C ASN A 80 -1.42 -7.10 -12.32
N ALA A 81 -0.80 -7.81 -11.38
CA ALA A 81 0.60 -7.58 -10.99
C ALA A 81 1.58 -7.74 -12.16
N ALA A 82 1.28 -8.62 -13.12
CA ALA A 82 2.10 -8.78 -14.33
C ALA A 82 2.09 -7.53 -15.21
N ALA A 83 0.92 -6.91 -15.41
CA ALA A 83 0.80 -5.66 -16.17
C ALA A 83 1.50 -4.51 -15.43
N LEU A 84 1.36 -4.45 -14.11
CA LEU A 84 1.98 -3.44 -13.27
C LEU A 84 3.52 -3.56 -13.20
N ALA A 85 4.04 -4.78 -13.23
CA ALA A 85 5.48 -5.05 -13.26
C ALA A 85 6.14 -4.66 -14.60
N GLY A 86 5.39 -4.67 -15.71
CA GLY A 86 5.93 -4.48 -17.06
C GLY A 86 6.76 -5.69 -17.54
N ASP A 87 7.54 -5.49 -18.59
CA ASP A 87 8.37 -6.56 -19.19
C ASP A 87 9.58 -6.89 -18.29
N GLY A 88 9.38 -7.81 -17.34
CA GLY A 88 10.43 -8.37 -16.48
C GLY A 88 9.85 -9.31 -15.42
N GLY A 89 10.13 -10.61 -15.52
CA GLY A 89 9.56 -11.65 -14.65
C GLY A 89 9.83 -11.44 -13.15
N ASP A 90 11.09 -11.16 -12.78
CA ASP A 90 11.50 -10.92 -11.39
C ASP A 90 10.77 -9.73 -10.75
N ARG A 91 10.28 -8.81 -11.57
CA ARG A 91 9.54 -7.63 -11.13
C ARG A 91 8.11 -7.98 -10.72
N ARG A 92 7.52 -9.06 -11.24
CA ARG A 92 6.17 -9.50 -10.84
C ARG A 92 6.14 -10.01 -9.41
N ASP A 93 7.05 -10.91 -9.05
CA ASP A 93 7.11 -11.47 -7.69
C ASP A 93 7.48 -10.39 -6.68
N TYR A 94 8.36 -9.47 -7.07
CA TYR A 94 8.64 -8.27 -6.29
C TYR A 94 7.36 -7.46 -6.02
N VAL A 95 6.57 -7.14 -7.06
CA VAL A 95 5.32 -6.38 -6.91
C VAL A 95 4.31 -7.13 -6.04
N ALA A 96 4.15 -8.43 -6.25
CA ALA A 96 3.25 -9.26 -5.47
C ALA A 96 3.63 -9.28 -3.98
N ALA A 97 4.92 -9.40 -3.66
CA ALA A 97 5.39 -9.36 -2.28
C ALA A 97 5.15 -7.99 -1.60
N ARG A 98 5.37 -6.88 -2.32
CA ARG A 98 5.08 -5.55 -1.77
C ARG A 98 3.58 -5.30 -1.59
N LEU A 99 2.76 -5.73 -2.53
CA LEU A 99 1.30 -5.69 -2.39
C LEU A 99 0.83 -6.56 -1.22
N ALA A 100 1.44 -7.72 -0.99
CA ALA A 100 1.09 -8.58 0.14
C ALA A 100 1.34 -7.90 1.49
N ASN A 101 2.49 -7.22 1.64
CA ASN A 101 2.79 -6.43 2.84
C ASN A 101 1.76 -5.32 3.08
N ILE A 102 1.43 -4.57 2.03
CA ILE A 102 0.44 -3.48 2.10
C ILE A 102 -0.96 -4.02 2.42
N THR A 103 -1.34 -5.13 1.80
CA THR A 103 -2.63 -5.80 2.07
C THR A 103 -2.70 -6.31 3.50
N ALA A 104 -1.61 -6.88 4.03
CA ALA A 104 -1.57 -7.34 5.42
C ALA A 104 -1.75 -6.17 6.41
N ALA A 105 -1.11 -5.03 6.17
CA ALA A 105 -1.29 -3.82 6.97
C ALA A 105 -2.73 -3.28 6.87
N ALA A 106 -3.35 -3.32 5.70
CA ALA A 106 -4.75 -2.91 5.51
C ALA A 106 -5.74 -3.86 6.20
N LEU A 107 -5.51 -5.17 6.15
CA LEU A 107 -6.32 -6.14 6.90
C LEU A 107 -6.18 -5.95 8.41
N ARG A 108 -4.98 -5.64 8.89
CA ARG A 108 -4.75 -5.27 10.30
C ARG A 108 -5.50 -3.99 10.65
N ALA A 109 -5.42 -2.95 9.82
CA ALA A 109 -6.13 -1.69 10.00
C ALA A 109 -7.64 -1.92 10.12
N ARG A 110 -8.22 -2.68 9.18
CA ARG A 110 -9.63 -3.08 9.22
C ARG A 110 -10.02 -3.78 10.52
N ALA A 111 -9.18 -4.69 11.01
CA ALA A 111 -9.47 -5.45 12.23
C ALA A 111 -9.49 -4.59 13.50
N VAL A 112 -8.77 -3.46 13.51
CA VAL A 112 -8.67 -2.56 14.67
C VAL A 112 -9.45 -1.25 14.48
N GLY A 113 -10.17 -1.07 13.37
CA GLY A 113 -10.85 0.19 13.04
C GLY A 113 -9.90 1.35 12.75
N GLY A 114 -8.70 1.04 12.27
CA GLY A 114 -7.64 1.99 11.94
C GLY A 114 -7.48 2.22 10.45
N GLY A 115 -6.46 3.02 10.08
CA GLY A 115 -6.10 3.32 8.71
C GLY A 115 -4.71 2.81 8.32
N VAL A 116 -4.26 3.14 7.11
CA VAL A 116 -2.94 2.77 6.56
C VAL A 116 -2.16 4.00 6.13
N LEU A 117 -0.88 4.06 6.51
CA LEU A 117 0.09 5.04 6.03
C LEU A 117 1.18 4.35 5.21
N VAL A 118 1.45 4.84 4.01
CA VAL A 118 2.60 4.45 3.19
C VAL A 118 3.51 5.66 2.94
N TRP A 119 4.78 5.57 3.31
CA TRP A 119 5.74 6.68 3.32
C TRP A 119 7.18 6.23 3.02
#